data_AF-A0A833PBB9-F1
#
_entry.id   AF-A0A833PBB9-F1
#
_cell.length_a   1.000
_cell.length_b   1.000
_cell.length_c   1.000
_cell.angle_alpha   90.00
_cell.angle_beta   90.00
_cell.angle_gamma   90.00
#
_symmetry.space_group_name_H-M   'P 1'
#
loop_
_entity.id
_entity.type
_entity.pdbx_description
1 polymer ?
#
loop_
_entity_poly.entity_id
_entity_poly.type
_entity_poly.pdbx_seq_one_letter_code
_entity_poly.pdbx_strand_id
1 'polypeptide(L)'
;MVGRIHEAQRSPSKFDDKGKLPDTKKLAGIKTKEYQGSGYNQLRFDDTTNQISSQLHSSHGATQLNLGNLSHPKETESSDGRGEGFELRTDQWGALRAGQGLLLSTHAQDGASANHLDTTEAKSQLESSLNNAKALSEVAKNQQTDPLEVLDELKQFLNQIEKGEKDKADAFKQALMILASPNSIGLSSNEDIHFSADKQISLSAGDSVNLSTQKNFLAHAQNKISLFAAQEGARLYAGNGKVEIQAQGDGADLIARKGIQIISTEDVIEVKSLKEIILTSGTSQLKINGSGVFVTTGAMFEVKAGQHSFIGGAKVDYSLPTFYENICKPCLLNAAKFGMAFVDK
;
A
#
# COMPACT_ATOMS: atom_id res chain seq x y z
N MET A 1 36.31 41.96 -2.63
CA MET A 1 37.57 41.99 -3.39
C MET A 1 38.70 41.76 -2.39
N VAL A 2 39.32 40.58 -2.39
CA VAL A 2 40.44 40.29 -1.48
C VAL A 2 41.74 40.47 -2.29
N GLY A 3 42.40 41.60 -2.10
CA GLY A 3 43.71 41.89 -2.69
C GLY A 3 44.74 40.87 -2.20
N ARG A 4 45.59 40.40 -3.12
CA ARG A 4 46.60 39.35 -2.87
C ARG A 4 48.00 40.00 -2.82
N ILE A 5 48.78 39.67 -1.80
CA ILE A 5 50.19 40.07 -1.68
C ILE A 5 51.05 38.88 -2.12
N HIS A 6 51.94 39.11 -3.09
CA HIS A 6 52.97 38.15 -3.47
C HIS A 6 53.98 38.09 -2.30
N GLU A 7 54.27 36.90 -1.76
CA GLU A 7 55.26 36.61 -0.67
C GLU A 7 54.77 36.51 0.79
N ALA A 8 53.46 36.42 1.06
CA ALA A 8 53.01 35.95 2.37
C ALA A 8 53.24 34.42 2.53
N GLN A 9 53.63 33.97 3.73
CA GLN A 9 53.74 32.54 4.09
C GLN A 9 52.50 31.76 3.59
N ARG A 10 52.74 30.80 2.68
CA ARG A 10 51.69 29.95 2.13
C ARG A 10 51.62 28.68 2.95
N SER A 11 50.60 28.55 3.81
CA SER A 11 50.21 27.24 4.29
C SER A 11 49.45 26.52 3.17
N PRO A 12 49.80 25.27 2.83
CA PRO A 12 49.03 24.48 1.87
C PRO A 12 47.57 24.39 2.29
N SER A 13 46.65 24.48 1.33
CA SER A 13 45.22 24.28 1.59
C SER A 13 44.99 22.87 2.14
N LYS A 14 44.38 22.78 3.32
CA LYS A 14 44.06 21.52 3.99
C LYS A 14 42.64 21.05 3.60
N PHE A 15 42.54 20.14 2.63
CA PHE A 15 41.28 19.55 2.15
C PHE A 15 40.80 18.35 2.97
N ASP A 16 41.66 17.88 3.87
CA ASP A 16 41.35 16.87 4.86
C ASP A 16 41.84 17.35 6.22
N ASP A 17 40.95 17.52 7.19
CA ASP A 17 41.29 18.10 8.48
C ASP A 17 42.18 17.18 9.34
N LYS A 18 42.31 15.90 9.00
CA LYS A 18 43.21 14.96 9.67
C LYS A 18 44.58 14.86 9.00
N GLY A 19 44.60 14.88 7.67
CA GLY A 19 45.80 14.57 6.89
C GLY A 19 46.88 15.64 6.88
N LYS A 20 48.09 15.22 6.52
CA LYS A 20 49.27 16.08 6.36
C LYS A 20 49.97 15.78 5.04
N LEU A 21 50.72 16.75 4.53
CA LEU A 21 51.64 16.48 3.42
C LEU A 21 52.83 15.64 3.94
N PRO A 22 53.38 14.74 3.10
CA PRO A 22 53.06 14.50 1.69
C PRO A 22 51.88 13.53 1.45
N ASP A 23 51.29 12.95 2.49
CA ASP A 23 50.30 11.88 2.36
C ASP A 23 49.04 12.34 1.62
N THR A 24 48.59 13.58 1.84
CA THR A 24 47.42 14.16 1.16
C THR A 24 47.74 14.93 -0.13
N LYS A 25 48.91 14.70 -0.75
CA LYS A 25 49.33 15.44 -1.97
C LYS A 25 48.42 15.23 -3.19
N LYS A 26 47.58 14.20 -3.17
CA LYS A 26 46.62 13.85 -4.23
C LYS A 26 45.25 14.49 -4.04
N LEU A 27 45.09 15.32 -3.00
CA LEU A 27 43.87 16.09 -2.76
C LEU A 27 44.00 17.50 -3.36
N ALA A 28 43.00 17.91 -4.14
CA ALA A 28 42.93 19.23 -4.75
C ALA A 28 41.53 19.83 -4.62
N GLY A 29 41.39 21.15 -4.82
CA GLY A 29 40.08 21.80 -4.85
C GLY A 29 40.03 23.24 -4.35
N ILE A 30 38.87 23.65 -3.82
CA ILE A 30 38.59 24.98 -3.30
C ILE A 30 38.00 24.82 -1.89
N LYS A 31 38.59 25.48 -0.88
CA LYS A 31 38.06 25.56 0.48
C LYS A 31 37.92 27.02 0.88
N THR A 32 36.72 27.45 1.26
CA THR A 32 36.43 28.80 1.76
C THR A 32 36.18 28.76 3.24
N LYS A 33 36.46 29.85 3.96
CA LYS A 33 36.16 29.98 5.39
C LYS A 33 34.95 30.89 5.58
N GLU A 34 34.08 30.52 6.52
CA GLU A 34 32.98 31.36 6.99
C GLU A 34 33.49 32.70 7.53
N TYR A 35 32.78 33.78 7.21
CA TYR A 35 33.12 35.11 7.71
C TYR A 35 32.75 35.22 9.19
N GLN A 36 33.71 35.61 10.03
CA GLN A 36 33.54 35.70 11.49
C GLN A 36 33.07 34.39 12.15
N GLY A 37 33.24 33.25 11.49
CA GLY A 37 32.85 31.93 11.97
C GLY A 37 33.95 30.88 11.81
N SER A 38 33.61 29.65 12.21
CA SER A 38 34.49 28.47 12.10
C SER A 38 34.09 27.52 10.98
N GLY A 39 32.96 27.76 10.31
CA GLY A 39 32.50 26.94 9.20
C GLY A 39 33.32 27.11 7.92
N TYR A 40 33.07 26.25 6.95
CA TYR A 40 33.71 26.26 5.64
C TYR A 40 32.81 25.66 4.56
N ASN A 41 33.08 26.04 3.31
CA ASN A 41 32.60 25.30 2.14
C ASN A 41 33.80 24.69 1.43
N GLN A 42 33.61 23.52 0.84
CA GLN A 42 34.68 22.77 0.19
C GLN A 42 34.18 22.09 -1.08
N LEU A 43 34.90 22.30 -2.18
CA LEU A 43 34.92 21.42 -3.35
C LEU A 43 36.26 20.68 -3.31
N ARG A 44 36.25 19.35 -3.21
CA ARG A 44 37.47 18.52 -3.12
C ARG A 44 37.45 17.43 -4.18
N PHE A 45 38.58 17.23 -4.83
CA PHE A 45 38.90 16.09 -5.68
C PHE A 45 39.97 15.25 -4.99
N ASP A 46 39.79 13.93 -5.01
CA ASP A 46 40.77 12.96 -4.52
C ASP A 46 41.22 12.12 -5.71
N ASP A 47 42.47 12.31 -6.16
CA ASP A 47 43.06 11.56 -7.27
C ASP A 47 43.91 10.38 -6.77
N THR A 48 43.69 9.95 -5.53
CA THR A 48 44.34 8.75 -4.99
C THR A 48 43.91 7.52 -5.80
N THR A 49 44.89 6.76 -6.30
CA THR A 49 44.67 5.51 -7.00
C THR A 49 43.73 4.60 -6.20
N ASN A 50 42.69 4.07 -6.84
CA ASN A 50 41.61 3.27 -6.23
C ASN A 50 40.72 4.00 -5.20
N GLN A 51 40.88 5.32 -5.02
CA GLN A 51 40.03 6.15 -4.15
C GLN A 51 39.57 7.43 -4.87
N ILE A 52 39.37 7.35 -6.19
CA ILE A 52 38.95 8.49 -6.99
C ILE A 52 37.60 9.02 -6.51
N SER A 53 37.53 10.29 -6.13
CA SER A 53 36.28 10.87 -5.64
C SER A 53 36.19 12.38 -5.82
N SER A 54 34.96 12.89 -5.77
CA SER A 54 34.64 14.31 -5.73
C SER A 54 33.66 14.61 -4.59
N GLN A 55 33.86 15.72 -3.89
CA GLN A 55 33.01 16.16 -2.79
C GLN A 55 32.67 17.64 -2.93
N LEU A 56 31.37 17.95 -2.82
CA LEU A 56 30.85 19.28 -2.52
C LEU A 56 30.30 19.27 -1.10
N HIS A 57 30.86 20.12 -0.23
CA HIS A 57 30.62 20.11 1.21
C HIS A 57 30.33 21.52 1.72
N SER A 58 29.32 21.65 2.58
CA SER A 58 29.14 22.78 3.50
C SER A 58 29.17 22.27 4.92
N SER A 59 29.97 22.89 5.80
CA SER A 59 30.00 22.50 7.22
C SER A 59 28.66 22.76 7.92
N HIS A 60 27.79 23.59 7.34
CA HIS A 60 26.46 23.86 7.86
C HIS A 60 25.54 22.65 7.63
N GLY A 61 25.07 22.03 8.74
CA GLY A 61 24.38 20.75 8.68
C GLY A 61 25.20 19.63 8.00
N ALA A 62 26.53 19.85 7.87
CA ALA A 62 27.48 19.04 7.12
C ALA A 62 26.97 18.54 5.75
N THR A 63 26.16 19.35 5.09
CA THR A 63 25.46 19.01 3.85
C THR A 63 26.45 18.70 2.74
N GLN A 64 26.34 17.52 2.12
CA GLN A 64 27.30 17.03 1.14
C GLN A 64 26.66 16.34 -0.06
N LEU A 65 27.28 16.55 -1.22
CA LEU A 65 27.24 15.62 -2.35
C LEU A 65 28.62 14.98 -2.49
N ASN A 66 28.69 13.66 -2.35
CA ASN A 66 29.92 12.89 -2.52
C ASN A 66 29.76 11.92 -3.71
N LEU A 67 30.77 11.81 -4.58
CA LEU A 67 30.76 11.01 -5.80
C LEU A 67 32.02 10.15 -5.88
N GLY A 68 31.89 8.90 -6.37
CA GLY A 68 33.00 7.98 -6.58
C GLY A 68 33.26 7.07 -5.38
N ASN A 69 34.53 6.87 -5.04
CA ASN A 69 34.94 6.09 -3.88
C ASN A 69 34.81 6.94 -2.60
N LEU A 70 33.80 6.66 -1.79
CA LEU A 70 33.50 7.43 -0.60
C LEU A 70 34.41 6.95 0.53
N SER A 71 35.35 7.79 0.97
CA SER A 71 36.32 7.44 2.02
C SER A 71 36.14 8.29 3.28
N HIS A 72 36.64 7.78 4.41
CA HIS A 72 36.81 8.57 5.64
C HIS A 72 37.92 9.62 5.48
N PRO A 73 37.98 10.65 6.34
CA PRO A 73 39.09 11.59 6.35
C PRO A 73 40.45 10.87 6.43
N LYS A 74 41.38 11.25 5.56
CA LYS A 74 42.70 10.68 5.38
C LYS A 74 43.65 11.15 6.48
N GLU A 75 44.08 10.23 7.34
CA GLU A 75 45.24 10.42 8.21
C GLU A 75 46.55 10.11 7.48
N THR A 76 46.51 9.14 6.57
CA THR A 76 47.62 8.68 5.71
C THR A 76 47.25 8.79 4.21
N GLU A 77 48.06 8.27 3.30
CA GLU A 77 47.82 8.35 1.84
C GLU A 77 46.46 7.78 1.42
N SER A 78 46.03 6.70 2.07
CA SER A 78 44.69 6.12 1.97
C SER A 78 43.94 6.20 3.30
N SER A 79 42.64 5.97 3.25
CA SER A 79 41.74 5.82 4.40
C SER A 79 40.72 4.72 4.14
N ASP A 80 40.05 4.26 5.19
CA ASP A 80 38.99 3.27 5.06
C ASP A 80 37.82 3.81 4.22
N GLY A 81 37.27 2.95 3.35
CA GLY A 81 36.08 3.25 2.57
C GLY A 81 34.81 3.22 3.42
N ARG A 82 33.85 4.10 3.10
CA ARG A 82 32.49 4.11 3.65
C ARG A 82 31.40 3.78 2.62
N GLY A 83 31.76 3.68 1.34
CA GLY A 83 30.82 3.33 0.27
C GLY A 83 31.36 3.67 -1.13
N GLU A 84 30.57 3.34 -2.15
CA GLU A 84 30.85 3.65 -3.55
C GLU A 84 29.58 4.17 -4.24
N GLY A 85 29.74 5.03 -5.24
CA GLY A 85 28.64 5.60 -6.01
C GLY A 85 28.42 7.08 -5.69
N PHE A 86 27.20 7.45 -5.30
CA PHE A 86 26.89 8.82 -4.87
C PHE A 86 26.20 8.82 -3.51
N GLU A 87 26.45 9.88 -2.74
CA GLU A 87 25.74 10.15 -1.49
C GLU A 87 25.33 11.62 -1.46
N LEU A 88 24.03 11.86 -1.27
CA LEU A 88 23.49 13.16 -0.89
C LEU A 88 23.06 13.07 0.58
N ARG A 89 23.77 13.77 1.47
CA ARG A 89 23.52 13.74 2.93
C ARG A 89 23.41 15.14 3.52
N THR A 90 22.63 15.24 4.61
CA THR A 90 22.55 16.40 5.47
C THR A 90 22.03 15.96 6.85
N ASP A 91 22.45 16.64 7.91
CA ASP A 91 21.86 16.46 9.25
C ASP A 91 20.58 17.31 9.43
N GLN A 92 20.21 18.10 8.40
CA GLN A 92 19.00 18.92 8.36
C GLN A 92 17.96 18.31 7.40
N TRP A 93 17.01 19.11 6.94
CA TRP A 93 15.98 18.67 6.00
C TRP A 93 16.53 18.53 4.57
N GLY A 94 16.04 17.52 3.85
CA GLY A 94 16.28 17.34 2.42
C GLY A 94 14.99 17.44 1.62
N ALA A 95 15.07 17.94 0.39
CA ALA A 95 13.95 17.95 -0.54
C ALA A 95 14.44 17.67 -1.97
N LEU A 96 13.80 16.71 -2.64
CA LEU A 96 13.92 16.49 -4.09
C LEU A 96 12.61 16.91 -4.74
N ARG A 97 12.66 17.94 -5.60
CA ARG A 97 11.47 18.48 -6.28
C ARG A 97 11.70 18.49 -7.78
N ALA A 98 10.86 17.76 -8.51
CA ALA A 98 10.87 17.73 -9.97
C ALA A 98 9.45 17.97 -10.49
N GLY A 99 9.18 19.21 -10.92
CA GLY A 99 7.83 19.64 -11.34
C GLY A 99 7.31 18.97 -12.61
N GLN A 100 8.16 18.24 -13.33
CA GLN A 100 7.82 17.45 -14.51
C GLN A 100 7.83 15.94 -14.22
N GLY A 101 8.06 15.53 -12.96
CA GLY A 101 8.08 14.14 -12.50
C GLY A 101 9.46 13.62 -12.06
N LEU A 102 9.50 12.50 -11.35
CA LEU A 102 10.68 11.93 -10.70
C LEU A 102 10.76 10.41 -10.91
N LEU A 103 11.89 9.93 -11.43
CA LEU A 103 12.23 8.49 -11.47
C LEU A 103 13.24 8.16 -10.37
N LEU A 104 12.90 7.21 -9.51
CA LEU A 104 13.81 6.59 -8.54
C LEU A 104 13.92 5.11 -8.90
N SER A 105 15.06 4.70 -9.44
CA SER A 105 15.24 3.37 -10.04
C SER A 105 16.53 2.71 -9.56
N THR A 106 16.47 1.38 -9.41
CA THR A 106 17.65 0.51 -9.22
C THR A 106 17.91 -0.38 -10.44
N HIS A 107 17.23 -0.11 -11.57
CA HIS A 107 17.59 -0.71 -12.86
C HIS A 107 18.94 -0.13 -13.32
N ALA A 108 19.85 -1.01 -13.76
CA ALA A 108 21.16 -0.62 -14.24
C ALA A 108 21.06 0.12 -15.58
N GLN A 109 21.91 1.12 -15.77
CA GLN A 109 22.07 1.85 -17.03
C GLN A 109 23.56 2.10 -17.29
N ASP A 110 24.23 1.07 -17.78
CA ASP A 110 25.69 1.09 -17.95
C ASP A 110 26.12 2.22 -18.89
N GLY A 111 27.13 2.98 -18.44
CA GLY A 111 27.68 4.10 -19.18
C GLY A 111 26.69 5.24 -19.43
N ALA A 112 25.57 5.30 -18.69
CA ALA A 112 24.47 6.22 -18.95
C ALA A 112 24.00 6.17 -20.43
N SER A 113 23.94 4.96 -21.00
CA SER A 113 23.71 4.74 -22.44
C SER A 113 22.29 5.05 -22.93
N ALA A 114 21.29 5.05 -22.04
CA ALA A 114 19.91 5.46 -22.32
C ALA A 114 19.62 6.90 -21.86
N ASN A 115 18.39 7.38 -22.09
CA ASN A 115 17.96 8.67 -21.55
C ASN A 115 17.85 8.60 -20.01
N HIS A 116 18.03 9.74 -19.35
CA HIS A 116 17.99 9.82 -17.88
C HIS A 116 16.64 9.44 -17.21
N LEU A 117 15.55 9.38 -17.99
CA LEU A 117 14.20 9.02 -17.56
C LEU A 117 13.69 7.79 -18.32
N ASP A 118 14.58 6.90 -18.77
CA ASP A 118 14.17 5.62 -19.35
C ASP A 118 13.39 4.78 -18.33
N THR A 119 12.14 4.47 -18.66
CA THR A 119 11.22 3.71 -17.81
C THR A 119 10.78 2.40 -18.43
N THR A 120 11.48 1.94 -19.48
CA THR A 120 11.12 0.75 -20.26
C THR A 120 10.83 -0.46 -19.36
N GLU A 121 11.73 -0.77 -18.42
CA GLU A 121 11.59 -1.91 -17.52
C GLU A 121 10.44 -1.75 -16.51
N ALA A 122 10.33 -0.58 -15.88
CA ALA A 122 9.28 -0.28 -14.91
C ALA A 122 7.89 -0.34 -15.56
N LYS A 123 7.76 0.21 -16.77
CA LYS A 123 6.53 0.20 -17.55
C LYS A 123 6.15 -1.22 -17.97
N SER A 124 7.10 -2.02 -18.45
CA SER A 124 6.89 -3.43 -18.80
C SER A 124 6.35 -4.24 -17.61
N GLN A 125 6.92 -4.04 -16.41
CA GLN A 125 6.44 -4.69 -15.19
C GLN A 125 5.00 -4.27 -14.83
N LEU A 126 4.68 -2.98 -14.93
CA LEU A 126 3.34 -2.46 -14.67
C LEU A 126 2.31 -2.95 -15.72
N GLU A 127 2.71 -3.06 -17.00
CA GLU A 127 1.89 -3.62 -18.08
C GLU A 127 1.58 -5.10 -17.84
N SER A 128 2.58 -5.88 -17.43
CA SER A 128 2.41 -7.29 -17.06
C SER A 128 1.42 -7.43 -15.88
N SER A 129 1.59 -6.62 -14.84
CA SER A 129 0.68 -6.61 -13.69
C SER A 129 -0.75 -6.24 -14.08
N LEU A 130 -0.91 -5.26 -14.98
CA LEU A 130 -2.22 -4.87 -15.52
C LEU A 130 -2.89 -6.02 -16.29
N ASN A 131 -2.12 -6.76 -17.11
CA ASN A 131 -2.66 -7.89 -17.86
C ASN A 131 -3.12 -9.03 -16.94
N ASN A 132 -2.35 -9.32 -15.87
CA ASN A 132 -2.74 -10.30 -14.87
C ASN A 132 -4.03 -9.88 -14.12
N ALA A 133 -4.11 -8.62 -13.69
CA ALA A 133 -5.30 -8.08 -13.03
C ALA A 133 -6.53 -8.12 -13.95
N LYS A 134 -6.38 -7.81 -15.24
CA LYS A 134 -7.46 -7.92 -16.24
C LYS A 134 -7.96 -9.35 -16.38
N ALA A 135 -7.07 -10.32 -16.50
CA ALA A 135 -7.45 -11.72 -16.66
C ALA A 135 -8.28 -12.21 -15.45
N LEU A 136 -7.85 -11.89 -14.22
CA LEU A 136 -8.60 -12.25 -13.02
C LEU A 136 -9.93 -11.49 -12.92
N SER A 137 -9.97 -10.22 -13.32
CA SER A 137 -11.20 -9.42 -13.34
C SER A 137 -12.24 -9.94 -14.34
N GLU A 138 -11.83 -10.48 -15.49
CA GLU A 138 -12.75 -11.15 -16.43
C GLU A 138 -13.31 -12.45 -15.85
N VAL A 139 -12.52 -13.20 -15.07
CA VAL A 139 -13.04 -14.36 -14.33
C VAL A 139 -14.09 -13.93 -13.30
N ALA A 140 -13.83 -12.86 -12.55
CA ALA A 140 -14.79 -12.28 -11.60
C ALA A 140 -16.11 -11.89 -12.29
N LYS A 141 -16.03 -11.19 -13.42
CA LYS A 141 -17.18 -10.82 -14.24
C LYS A 141 -17.98 -12.03 -14.74
N ASN A 142 -17.29 -13.07 -15.22
CA ASN A 142 -17.93 -14.31 -15.68
C ASN A 142 -18.59 -15.10 -14.55
N GLN A 143 -18.14 -14.93 -13.31
CA GLN A 143 -18.76 -15.48 -12.10
C GLN A 143 -19.86 -14.58 -11.51
N GLN A 144 -20.30 -13.55 -12.26
CA GLN A 144 -21.34 -12.61 -11.86
C GLN A 144 -21.02 -11.86 -10.54
N THR A 145 -19.74 -11.62 -10.27
CA THR A 145 -19.28 -10.76 -9.16
C THR A 145 -18.67 -9.46 -9.70
N ASP A 146 -18.17 -8.60 -8.82
CA ASP A 146 -17.64 -7.29 -9.17
C ASP A 146 -16.28 -7.41 -9.88
N PRO A 147 -16.14 -6.91 -11.13
CA PRO A 147 -14.83 -6.74 -11.75
C PRO A 147 -14.05 -5.59 -11.08
N LEU A 148 -12.74 -5.55 -11.31
CA LEU A 148 -11.90 -4.43 -10.91
C LEU A 148 -12.26 -3.19 -11.74
N GLU A 149 -12.65 -2.11 -11.06
CA GLU A 149 -13.03 -0.84 -11.70
C GLU A 149 -11.80 -0.05 -12.18
N VAL A 150 -10.61 -0.32 -11.62
CA VAL A 150 -9.35 0.44 -11.79
C VAL A 150 -8.58 0.21 -13.12
N LEU A 151 -9.03 -0.73 -13.94
CA LEU A 151 -8.22 -1.24 -15.06
C LEU A 151 -7.99 -0.18 -16.14
N ASP A 152 -8.97 0.69 -16.38
CA ASP A 152 -8.86 1.76 -17.37
C ASP A 152 -7.97 2.92 -16.86
N GLU A 153 -8.06 3.25 -15.58
CA GLU A 153 -7.19 4.25 -14.94
C GLU A 153 -5.73 3.82 -14.93
N LEU A 154 -5.45 2.55 -14.65
CA LEU A 154 -4.08 2.00 -14.75
C LEU A 154 -3.55 2.05 -16.18
N LYS A 155 -4.39 1.73 -17.16
CA LYS A 155 -4.03 1.85 -18.58
C LYS A 155 -3.75 3.30 -18.97
N GLN A 156 -4.57 4.24 -18.48
CA GLN A 156 -4.34 5.67 -18.68
C GLN A 156 -3.04 6.13 -18.02
N PHE A 157 -2.74 5.68 -16.79
CA PHE A 157 -1.50 5.98 -16.09
C PHE A 157 -0.27 5.53 -16.89
N LEU A 158 -0.24 4.29 -17.38
CA LEU A 158 0.83 3.76 -18.23
C LEU A 158 1.08 4.63 -19.47
N ASN A 159 0.01 5.15 -20.09
CA ASN A 159 0.12 6.06 -21.22
C ASN A 159 0.78 7.41 -20.87
N GLN A 160 0.83 7.80 -19.59
CA GLN A 160 1.46 9.04 -19.13
C GLN A 160 2.96 8.90 -18.82
N ILE A 161 3.48 7.67 -18.69
CA ILE A 161 4.86 7.39 -18.30
C ILE A 161 5.87 7.84 -19.37
N GLU A 162 5.52 7.89 -20.66
CA GLU A 162 6.46 8.33 -21.71
C GLU A 162 5.79 9.18 -22.79
N LYS A 163 6.46 10.26 -23.20
CA LYS A 163 6.25 10.91 -24.51
C LYS A 163 6.90 10.03 -25.60
N GLY A 164 6.09 9.25 -26.32
CA GLY A 164 6.54 8.38 -27.41
C GLY A 164 7.04 9.08 -28.68
N GLU A 165 7.75 10.21 -28.56
CA GLU A 165 8.41 10.87 -29.69
C GLU A 165 9.86 10.36 -29.79
N LYS A 166 10.17 9.62 -30.87
CA LYS A 166 11.47 8.96 -31.11
C LYS A 166 12.69 9.90 -31.11
N ASP A 167 12.47 11.21 -31.25
CA ASP A 167 13.53 12.23 -31.41
C ASP A 167 13.67 13.17 -30.20
N LYS A 168 13.01 12.88 -29.08
CA LYS A 168 13.16 13.63 -27.83
C LYS A 168 13.59 12.69 -26.70
N ALA A 169 14.39 13.24 -25.77
CA ALA A 169 14.70 12.53 -24.53
C ALA A 169 13.40 12.14 -23.80
N ASP A 170 13.41 10.96 -23.18
CA ASP A 170 12.26 10.47 -22.42
C ASP A 170 11.80 11.50 -21.41
N ALA A 171 10.50 11.76 -21.41
CA ALA A 171 9.87 12.72 -20.52
C ALA A 171 8.47 12.23 -20.16
N PHE A 172 8.11 12.39 -18.88
CA PHE A 172 6.76 12.16 -18.41
C PHE A 172 5.79 13.15 -19.08
N LYS A 173 4.57 12.69 -19.36
CA LYS A 173 3.50 13.55 -19.90
C LYS A 173 2.86 14.45 -18.83
N GLN A 174 3.06 14.12 -17.56
CA GLN A 174 2.55 14.86 -16.39
C GLN A 174 3.52 14.68 -15.20
N ALA A 175 3.32 15.47 -14.15
CA ALA A 175 4.09 15.34 -12.92
C ALA A 175 3.75 14.01 -12.19
N LEU A 176 4.56 12.98 -12.42
CA LEU A 176 4.41 11.65 -11.83
C LEU A 176 5.70 11.19 -11.16
N MET A 177 5.60 10.28 -10.20
CA MET A 177 6.74 9.65 -9.55
C MET A 177 6.69 8.14 -9.78
N ILE A 178 7.82 7.54 -10.17
CA ILE A 178 7.98 6.09 -10.31
C ILE A 178 9.11 5.64 -9.38
N LEU A 179 8.80 4.66 -8.53
CA LEU A 179 9.77 3.90 -7.76
C LEU A 179 9.85 2.50 -8.38
N ALA A 180 11.03 2.15 -8.91
CA ALA A 180 11.21 0.90 -9.65
C ALA A 180 12.47 0.13 -9.18
N SER A 181 12.34 -1.18 -9.09
CA SER A 181 13.45 -2.08 -8.80
C SER A 181 13.24 -3.42 -9.49
N PRO A 182 14.29 -4.03 -10.08
CA PRO A 182 14.19 -5.37 -10.65
C PRO A 182 13.99 -6.45 -9.58
N ASN A 183 14.34 -6.19 -8.31
CA ASN A 183 14.32 -7.21 -7.26
C ASN A 183 13.25 -6.92 -6.18
N SER A 184 13.41 -5.84 -5.42
CA SER A 184 12.51 -5.56 -4.28
C SER A 184 12.54 -4.09 -3.88
N ILE A 185 11.43 -3.65 -3.29
CA ILE A 185 11.29 -2.33 -2.65
C ILE A 185 10.88 -2.56 -1.20
N GLY A 186 11.61 -1.97 -0.25
CA GLY A 186 11.30 -2.01 1.17
C GLY A 186 10.77 -0.66 1.66
N LEU A 187 9.68 -0.68 2.43
CA LEU A 187 9.12 0.48 3.13
C LEU A 187 9.04 0.12 4.62
N SER A 188 9.72 0.87 5.49
CA SER A 188 9.81 0.56 6.92
C SER A 188 9.83 1.83 7.76
N SER A 189 9.16 1.78 8.91
CA SER A 189 9.09 2.83 9.93
C SER A 189 8.97 2.17 11.31
N ASN A 190 9.51 2.79 12.35
CA ASN A 190 9.26 2.36 13.74
C ASN A 190 7.85 2.75 14.22
N GLU A 191 7.26 3.75 13.57
CA GLU A 191 5.93 4.27 13.86
C GLU A 191 5.03 3.96 12.64
N ASP A 192 4.30 4.96 12.15
CA ASP A 192 3.28 4.77 11.12
C ASP A 192 3.83 4.81 9.68
N ILE A 193 3.12 4.13 8.78
CA ILE A 193 3.18 4.32 7.32
C ILE A 193 1.77 4.68 6.85
N HIS A 194 1.63 5.80 6.14
CA HIS A 194 0.34 6.26 5.60
C HIS A 194 0.29 6.16 4.08
N PHE A 195 -0.72 5.48 3.56
CA PHE A 195 -1.08 5.48 2.14
C PHE A 195 -2.41 6.21 1.96
N SER A 196 -2.44 7.28 1.16
CA SER A 196 -3.64 8.09 0.93
C SER A 196 -3.70 8.56 -0.53
N ALA A 197 -4.89 8.49 -1.12
CA ALA A 197 -5.16 8.98 -2.47
C ALA A 197 -6.62 9.44 -2.57
N ASP A 198 -6.88 10.58 -3.20
CA ASP A 198 -8.24 11.13 -3.38
C ASP A 198 -9.10 10.30 -4.34
N LYS A 199 -8.46 9.47 -5.18
CA LYS A 199 -9.14 8.60 -6.14
C LYS A 199 -9.12 7.15 -5.70
N GLN A 200 -7.97 6.49 -5.81
CA GLN A 200 -7.87 5.05 -5.61
C GLN A 200 -6.46 4.61 -5.18
N ILE A 201 -6.40 3.50 -4.45
CA ILE A 201 -5.18 2.76 -4.14
C ILE A 201 -5.34 1.37 -4.76
N SER A 202 -4.35 0.93 -5.53
CA SER A 202 -4.33 -0.39 -6.17
C SER A 202 -3.14 -1.19 -5.68
N LEU A 203 -3.40 -2.39 -5.18
CA LEU A 203 -2.38 -3.35 -4.74
C LEU A 203 -2.51 -4.59 -5.61
N SER A 204 -1.45 -4.94 -6.33
CA SER A 204 -1.42 -6.11 -7.22
C SER A 204 -0.09 -6.85 -7.06
N ALA A 205 -0.16 -8.18 -7.03
CA ALA A 205 0.98 -9.08 -6.98
C ALA A 205 0.76 -10.23 -7.97
N GLY A 206 1.84 -10.72 -8.59
CA GLY A 206 1.78 -11.87 -9.50
C GLY A 206 1.61 -13.21 -8.78
N ASP A 207 1.93 -13.26 -7.49
CA ASP A 207 1.79 -14.45 -6.64
C ASP A 207 0.78 -14.17 -5.52
N SER A 208 1.22 -13.57 -4.41
CA SER A 208 0.40 -13.43 -3.21
C SER A 208 0.48 -12.03 -2.58
N VAL A 209 -0.63 -11.56 -2.01
CA VAL A 209 -0.67 -10.38 -1.12
C VAL A 209 -0.89 -10.86 0.31
N ASN A 210 0.09 -10.64 1.19
CA ASN A 210 0.02 -11.01 2.60
C ASN A 210 -0.20 -9.78 3.47
N LEU A 211 -1.30 -9.77 4.25
CA LEU A 211 -1.63 -8.71 5.20
C LEU A 211 -1.67 -9.29 6.60
N SER A 212 -0.91 -8.70 7.54
CA SER A 212 -0.84 -9.16 8.93
C SER A 212 -0.75 -7.99 9.90
N THR A 213 -1.33 -8.18 11.10
CA THR A 213 -1.36 -7.17 12.17
C THR A 213 -1.44 -7.88 13.51
N GLN A 214 -0.81 -7.31 14.54
CA GLN A 214 -0.83 -7.87 15.90
C GLN A 214 -2.09 -7.50 16.68
N LYS A 215 -2.84 -6.50 16.23
CA LYS A 215 -4.05 -6.03 16.91
C LYS A 215 -5.26 -6.19 16.01
N ASN A 216 -5.57 -5.18 15.21
CA ASN A 216 -6.83 -5.08 14.49
C ASN A 216 -6.60 -4.93 12.99
N PHE A 217 -7.42 -5.60 12.19
CA PHE A 217 -7.63 -5.30 10.78
C PHE A 217 -9.02 -4.68 10.62
N LEU A 218 -9.07 -3.37 10.36
CA LEU A 218 -10.31 -2.61 10.24
C LEU A 218 -10.46 -2.13 8.80
N ALA A 219 -11.59 -2.45 8.16
CA ALA A 219 -11.90 -2.06 6.79
C ALA A 219 -13.29 -1.43 6.74
N HIS A 220 -13.38 -0.23 6.16
CA HIS A 220 -14.63 0.49 5.96
C HIS A 220 -14.74 0.92 4.50
N ALA A 221 -15.89 0.69 3.88
CA ALA A 221 -16.20 1.15 2.54
C ALA A 221 -17.55 1.87 2.55
N GLN A 222 -17.64 3.02 1.88
CA GLN A 222 -18.88 3.78 1.77
C GLN A 222 -19.91 3.09 0.85
N ASN A 223 -19.43 2.42 -0.20
CA ASN A 223 -20.29 1.78 -1.20
C ASN A 223 -20.42 0.27 -0.96
N LYS A 224 -19.37 -0.50 -1.21
CA LYS A 224 -19.38 -1.97 -1.12
C LYS A 224 -18.03 -2.55 -0.68
N ILE A 225 -18.06 -3.74 -0.09
CA ILE A 225 -16.90 -4.62 0.10
C ILE A 225 -17.16 -5.86 -0.75
N SER A 226 -16.22 -6.22 -1.64
CA SER A 226 -16.31 -7.39 -2.52
C SER A 226 -15.04 -8.22 -2.41
N LEU A 227 -15.17 -9.50 -2.09
CA LEU A 227 -14.07 -10.45 -1.90
C LEU A 227 -14.31 -11.68 -2.78
N PHE A 228 -13.39 -11.94 -3.70
CA PHE A 228 -13.53 -13.00 -4.70
C PHE A 228 -12.28 -13.90 -4.72
N ALA A 229 -12.51 -15.22 -4.63
CA ALA A 229 -11.49 -16.24 -4.79
C ALA A 229 -11.87 -17.17 -5.93
N ALA A 230 -11.07 -17.20 -6.99
CA ALA A 230 -11.43 -17.87 -8.24
C ALA A 230 -11.30 -19.41 -8.20
N GLN A 231 -10.44 -19.96 -7.35
CA GLN A 231 -10.04 -21.37 -7.41
C GLN A 231 -10.24 -22.12 -6.09
N GLU A 232 -9.60 -21.68 -5.00
CA GLU A 232 -9.54 -22.45 -3.74
C GLU A 232 -10.53 -22.02 -2.65
N GLY A 233 -11.46 -21.12 -2.98
CA GLY A 233 -12.51 -20.66 -2.07
C GLY A 233 -12.03 -19.66 -1.02
N ALA A 234 -12.90 -19.41 -0.03
CA ALA A 234 -12.70 -18.42 1.04
C ALA A 234 -12.81 -19.08 2.41
N ARG A 235 -12.08 -18.54 3.39
CA ARG A 235 -12.07 -19.02 4.78
C ARG A 235 -12.16 -17.81 5.72
N LEU A 236 -13.07 -17.89 6.69
CA LEU A 236 -13.23 -16.90 7.75
C LEU A 236 -13.25 -17.64 9.09
N TYR A 237 -12.20 -17.44 9.89
CA TYR A 237 -12.05 -18.08 11.18
C TYR A 237 -11.85 -17.03 12.27
N ALA A 238 -12.53 -17.19 13.40
CA ALA A 238 -12.18 -16.55 14.66
C ALA A 238 -11.57 -17.64 15.56
N GLY A 239 -10.28 -17.54 15.87
CA GLY A 239 -9.62 -18.51 16.76
C GLY A 239 -10.15 -18.47 18.19
N ASN A 240 -10.65 -17.29 18.61
CA ASN A 240 -11.41 -17.07 19.82
C ASN A 240 -12.40 -15.92 19.56
N GLY A 241 -13.46 -15.85 20.37
CA GLY A 241 -14.48 -14.80 20.26
C GLY A 241 -15.53 -15.09 19.17
N LYS A 242 -16.52 -14.20 19.07
CA LYS A 242 -17.68 -14.37 18.18
C LYS A 242 -17.36 -13.98 16.73
N VAL A 243 -17.91 -14.74 15.78
CA VAL A 243 -18.09 -14.30 14.39
C VAL A 243 -19.50 -13.70 14.28
N GLU A 244 -19.60 -12.48 13.78
CA GLU A 244 -20.87 -11.77 13.64
C GLU A 244 -21.03 -11.26 12.20
N ILE A 245 -22.13 -11.64 11.56
CA ILE A 245 -22.48 -11.24 10.19
C ILE A 245 -23.87 -10.63 10.23
N GLN A 246 -24.02 -9.38 9.80
CA GLN A 246 -25.28 -8.65 9.83
C GLN A 246 -25.50 -7.86 8.54
N ALA A 247 -26.70 -7.98 7.97
CA ALA A 247 -27.22 -7.08 6.94
C ALA A 247 -28.23 -6.13 7.61
N GLN A 248 -27.76 -5.00 8.16
CA GLN A 248 -28.57 -4.15 9.05
C GLN A 248 -29.70 -3.37 8.35
N GLY A 249 -29.68 -3.30 7.02
CA GLY A 249 -30.68 -2.56 6.24
C GLY A 249 -31.08 -3.25 4.94
N ASP A 250 -30.76 -4.53 4.77
CA ASP A 250 -31.11 -5.33 3.60
C ASP A 250 -31.09 -6.84 3.93
N GLY A 251 -31.30 -7.70 2.94
CA GLY A 251 -31.22 -9.15 3.06
C GLY A 251 -29.80 -9.71 3.20
N ALA A 252 -29.72 -10.97 3.61
CA ALA A 252 -28.48 -11.75 3.62
C ALA A 252 -28.73 -13.12 2.98
N ASP A 253 -27.90 -13.46 2.00
CA ASP A 253 -27.98 -14.74 1.28
C ASP A 253 -26.83 -15.67 1.67
N LEU A 254 -27.15 -16.95 1.92
CA LEU A 254 -26.16 -18.02 2.07
C LEU A 254 -26.48 -19.12 1.04
N ILE A 255 -25.73 -19.13 -0.06
CA ILE A 255 -26.02 -19.97 -1.23
C ILE A 255 -24.80 -20.86 -1.53
N ALA A 256 -25.04 -22.15 -1.70
CA ALA A 256 -24.03 -23.11 -2.15
C ALA A 256 -24.61 -24.03 -3.23
N ARG A 257 -23.82 -24.36 -4.26
CA ARG A 257 -24.21 -25.33 -5.29
C ARG A 257 -24.32 -26.76 -4.74
N LYS A 258 -23.54 -27.08 -3.70
CA LYS A 258 -23.52 -28.39 -3.04
C LYS A 258 -24.31 -28.31 -1.73
N GLY A 259 -23.72 -28.71 -0.61
CA GLY A 259 -24.36 -28.66 0.69
C GLY A 259 -24.10 -27.35 1.43
N ILE A 260 -25.00 -27.05 2.36
CA ILE A 260 -24.81 -26.08 3.44
C ILE A 260 -24.89 -26.86 4.75
N GLN A 261 -23.95 -26.61 5.67
CA GLN A 261 -23.97 -27.18 7.02
C GLN A 261 -24.04 -26.05 8.04
N ILE A 262 -25.00 -26.13 8.95
CA ILE A 262 -25.14 -25.24 10.11
C ILE A 262 -25.07 -26.14 11.34
N ILE A 263 -23.99 -26.01 12.11
CA ILE A 263 -23.67 -26.92 13.22
C ILE A 263 -23.27 -26.07 14.42
N SER A 264 -23.92 -26.32 15.55
CA SER A 264 -23.42 -25.95 16.87
C SER A 264 -22.93 -27.24 17.55
N THR A 265 -21.68 -27.27 17.97
CA THR A 265 -21.05 -28.50 18.52
C THR A 265 -21.34 -28.70 20.00
N GLU A 266 -21.55 -27.61 20.74
CA GLU A 266 -21.69 -27.62 22.20
C GLU A 266 -22.98 -26.98 22.69
N ASP A 267 -23.68 -26.21 21.84
CA ASP A 267 -24.84 -25.41 22.25
C ASP A 267 -25.95 -25.43 21.17
N VAL A 268 -26.84 -24.45 21.19
CA VAL A 268 -28.05 -24.36 20.38
C VAL A 268 -27.83 -23.74 18.99
N ILE A 269 -28.69 -24.11 18.03
CA ILE A 269 -28.92 -23.36 16.80
C ILE A 269 -30.28 -22.64 16.94
N GLU A 270 -30.27 -21.32 16.90
CA GLU A 270 -31.50 -20.51 16.94
C GLU A 270 -31.84 -19.94 15.56
N VAL A 271 -33.05 -20.20 15.08
CA VAL A 271 -33.61 -19.58 13.86
C VAL A 271 -34.87 -18.83 14.26
N LYS A 272 -34.84 -17.50 14.18
CA LYS A 272 -35.93 -16.61 14.59
C LYS A 272 -36.33 -15.71 13.43
N SER A 273 -37.62 -15.51 13.21
CA SER A 273 -38.16 -14.64 12.17
C SER A 273 -39.45 -14.01 12.64
N LEU A 274 -39.59 -12.71 12.43
CA LEU A 274 -40.80 -11.97 12.80
C LEU A 274 -42.01 -12.41 11.97
N LYS A 275 -41.80 -12.73 10.69
CA LYS A 275 -42.87 -13.03 9.74
C LYS A 275 -43.09 -14.54 9.61
N GLU A 276 -42.10 -15.24 9.10
CA GLU A 276 -42.18 -16.69 8.89
C GLU A 276 -40.80 -17.34 8.69
N ILE A 277 -40.75 -18.64 8.97
CA ILE A 277 -39.64 -19.55 8.62
C ILE A 277 -40.19 -20.59 7.63
N ILE A 278 -39.50 -20.77 6.51
CA ILE A 278 -39.86 -21.71 5.45
C ILE A 278 -38.68 -22.64 5.17
N LEU A 279 -38.88 -23.94 5.37
CA LEU A 279 -37.93 -24.98 5.00
C LEU A 279 -38.56 -25.85 3.91
N THR A 280 -37.99 -25.80 2.69
CA THR A 280 -38.55 -26.50 1.53
C THR A 280 -37.54 -27.49 0.96
N SER A 281 -38.00 -28.69 0.62
CA SER A 281 -37.22 -29.71 -0.06
C SER A 281 -38.09 -30.50 -1.03
N GLY A 282 -37.78 -30.45 -2.32
CA GLY A 282 -38.61 -31.04 -3.37
C GLY A 282 -40.05 -30.52 -3.31
N THR A 283 -41.01 -31.42 -3.14
CA THR A 283 -42.46 -31.11 -3.00
C THR A 283 -42.95 -31.01 -1.56
N SER A 284 -42.04 -31.01 -0.58
CA SER A 284 -42.36 -30.94 0.85
C SER A 284 -41.90 -29.62 1.47
N GLN A 285 -42.69 -29.09 2.40
CA GLN A 285 -42.40 -27.83 3.10
C GLN A 285 -42.82 -27.89 4.57
N LEU A 286 -41.97 -27.34 5.44
CA LEU A 286 -42.32 -26.92 6.80
C LEU A 286 -42.39 -25.38 6.83
N LYS A 287 -43.54 -24.85 7.21
CA LYS A 287 -43.77 -23.41 7.37
C LYS A 287 -44.18 -23.10 8.80
N ILE A 288 -43.50 -22.15 9.43
CA ILE A 288 -43.76 -21.68 10.80
C ILE A 288 -44.02 -20.19 10.76
N ASN A 289 -45.18 -19.74 11.24
CA ASN A 289 -45.54 -18.32 11.30
C ASN A 289 -46.56 -18.04 12.42
N GLY A 290 -47.08 -16.81 12.47
CA GLY A 290 -48.05 -16.41 13.50
C GLY A 290 -49.37 -17.19 13.52
N SER A 291 -49.71 -17.90 12.44
CA SER A 291 -50.91 -18.76 12.36
C SER A 291 -50.67 -20.19 12.83
N GLY A 292 -49.43 -20.58 13.10
CA GLY A 292 -49.08 -21.91 13.61
C GLY A 292 -47.95 -22.61 12.82
N VAL A 293 -47.93 -23.94 12.90
CA VAL A 293 -46.96 -24.82 12.25
C VAL A 293 -47.65 -25.65 11.17
N PHE A 294 -47.21 -25.53 9.92
CA PHE A 294 -47.83 -26.16 8.76
C PHE A 294 -46.81 -27.08 8.06
N VAL A 295 -47.17 -28.35 7.93
CA VAL A 295 -46.40 -29.34 7.15
C VAL A 295 -47.20 -29.69 5.91
N THR A 296 -46.63 -29.45 4.73
CA THR A 296 -47.23 -29.81 3.45
C THR A 296 -46.32 -30.83 2.76
N THR A 297 -46.88 -31.96 2.34
CA THR A 297 -46.17 -32.94 1.50
C THR A 297 -47.13 -33.58 0.50
N GLY A 298 -46.66 -33.80 -0.73
CA GLY A 298 -47.40 -34.54 -1.75
C GLY A 298 -47.23 -36.06 -1.69
N ALA A 299 -46.43 -36.56 -0.75
CA ALA A 299 -46.11 -37.99 -0.59
C ALA A 299 -46.42 -38.46 0.85
N MET A 300 -45.66 -39.42 1.37
CA MET A 300 -45.83 -39.96 2.71
C MET A 300 -45.36 -38.96 3.77
N PHE A 301 -46.23 -38.65 4.74
CA PHE A 301 -45.85 -38.04 6.01
C PHE A 301 -45.74 -39.12 7.08
N GLU A 302 -44.52 -39.59 7.36
CA GLU A 302 -44.26 -40.63 8.37
C GLU A 302 -43.81 -39.99 9.69
N VAL A 303 -44.47 -40.36 10.80
CA VAL A 303 -44.08 -39.93 12.15
C VAL A 303 -43.84 -41.17 13.01
N LYS A 304 -42.63 -41.31 13.54
CA LYS A 304 -42.22 -42.41 14.42
C LYS A 304 -41.93 -41.88 15.82
N ALA A 305 -42.74 -42.26 16.81
CA ALA A 305 -42.59 -41.81 18.18
C ALA A 305 -43.00 -42.90 19.19
N GLY A 306 -42.42 -42.86 20.40
CA GLY A 306 -42.85 -43.70 21.52
C GLY A 306 -44.22 -43.32 22.09
N GLN A 307 -44.65 -42.06 21.89
CA GLN A 307 -45.97 -41.54 22.25
C GLN A 307 -46.31 -40.31 21.40
N HIS A 308 -47.60 -40.12 21.09
CA HIS A 308 -48.13 -38.86 20.58
C HIS A 308 -49.04 -38.23 21.63
N SER A 309 -48.74 -36.99 22.04
CA SER A 309 -49.52 -36.23 23.02
C SER A 309 -50.03 -34.94 22.38
N PHE A 310 -51.35 -34.75 22.36
CA PHE A 310 -52.00 -33.57 21.79
C PHE A 310 -52.72 -32.81 22.92
N ILE A 311 -52.07 -31.77 23.46
CA ILE A 311 -52.59 -30.90 24.52
C ILE A 311 -52.94 -29.52 23.98
N GLY A 312 -53.53 -28.66 24.82
CA GLY A 312 -53.86 -27.28 24.45
C GLY A 312 -52.63 -26.45 24.06
N GLY A 313 -52.85 -25.44 23.21
CA GLY A 313 -51.78 -24.59 22.69
C GLY A 313 -51.13 -23.69 23.75
N ALA A 314 -49.90 -23.28 23.48
CA ALA A 314 -49.13 -22.31 24.25
C ALA A 314 -48.43 -21.32 23.30
N LYS A 315 -47.91 -20.22 23.85
CA LYS A 315 -47.11 -19.24 23.11
C LYS A 315 -45.68 -19.19 23.62
N VAL A 316 -44.74 -18.80 22.75
CA VAL A 316 -43.35 -18.54 23.10
C VAL A 316 -43.07 -17.07 22.81
N ASP A 317 -42.58 -16.35 23.81
CA ASP A 317 -42.12 -14.98 23.65
C ASP A 317 -40.61 -14.99 23.34
N TYR A 318 -40.16 -14.24 22.33
CA TYR A 318 -38.75 -14.14 21.94
C TYR A 318 -38.39 -12.71 21.53
N SER A 319 -37.10 -12.37 21.61
CA SER A 319 -36.57 -11.07 21.18
C SER A 319 -35.79 -11.17 19.88
N LEU A 320 -35.88 -10.13 19.05
CA LEU A 320 -35.07 -9.95 17.85
C LEU A 320 -34.04 -8.82 18.07
N PRO A 321 -32.88 -8.87 17.40
CA PRO A 321 -31.96 -7.73 17.36
C PRO A 321 -32.68 -6.50 16.79
N THR A 322 -32.57 -5.37 17.48
CA THR A 322 -33.08 -4.09 16.98
C THR A 322 -32.03 -3.43 16.09
N PHE A 323 -32.34 -3.27 14.81
CA PHE A 323 -31.57 -2.42 13.91
C PHE A 323 -32.17 -1.01 13.87
N TYR A 324 -31.34 0.01 13.73
CA TYR A 324 -31.83 1.39 13.67
C TYR A 324 -32.54 1.63 12.33
N GLU A 325 -33.88 1.65 12.33
CA GLU A 325 -34.68 1.82 11.11
C GLU A 325 -34.70 3.26 10.57
N ASN A 326 -34.21 4.25 11.33
CA ASN A 326 -34.42 5.67 11.01
C ASN A 326 -33.18 6.53 11.23
N ILE A 327 -32.06 6.17 10.59
CA ILE A 327 -31.01 7.17 10.36
C ILE A 327 -31.13 7.65 8.91
N CYS A 328 -31.34 8.94 8.71
CA CYS A 328 -31.32 9.55 7.38
C CYS A 328 -29.92 9.35 6.78
N LYS A 329 -29.74 8.27 5.99
CA LYS A 329 -28.46 7.95 5.33
C LYS A 329 -27.92 9.14 4.51
N PRO A 330 -28.75 9.88 3.73
CA PRO A 330 -28.30 11.10 3.07
C PRO A 330 -27.84 12.19 4.04
N CYS A 331 -28.52 12.36 5.16
CA CYS A 331 -28.19 13.37 6.16
C CYS A 331 -26.89 13.00 6.91
N LEU A 332 -26.67 11.72 7.21
CA LEU A 332 -25.40 11.20 7.75
C LEU A 332 -24.24 11.38 6.77
N LEU A 333 -24.46 11.04 5.51
CA LEU A 333 -23.46 11.21 4.45
C LEU A 333 -23.12 12.69 4.23
N ASN A 334 -24.12 13.57 4.29
CA ASN A 334 -23.90 15.02 4.27
C ASN A 334 -23.17 15.50 5.51
N ALA A 335 -23.56 15.06 6.71
CA ALA A 335 -22.89 15.41 7.95
C ALA A 335 -21.42 14.98 7.95
N ALA A 336 -21.12 13.78 7.44
CA ALA A 336 -19.75 13.29 7.26
C ALA A 336 -18.95 14.10 6.23
N LYS A 337 -19.58 14.50 5.11
CA LYS A 337 -18.94 15.38 4.10
C LYS A 337 -18.63 16.78 4.63
N PHE A 338 -19.48 17.32 5.51
CA PHE A 338 -19.38 18.71 5.99
C PHE A 338 -18.87 18.82 7.44
N GLY A 339 -18.47 17.72 8.08
CA GLY A 339 -17.98 17.73 9.46
C GLY A 339 -19.02 18.19 10.50
N MET A 340 -20.31 17.98 10.24
CA MET A 340 -21.37 18.41 11.16
C MET A 340 -21.55 17.39 12.31
N ALA A 341 -21.62 17.89 13.54
CA ALA A 341 -21.74 17.07 14.75
C ALA A 341 -23.15 16.48 14.97
N PHE A 342 -24.17 17.01 14.27
CA PHE A 342 -25.56 16.58 14.41
C PHE A 342 -26.20 16.36 13.04
N VAL A 343 -27.07 15.36 12.99
CA VAL A 343 -27.92 15.04 11.85
C VAL A 343 -29.31 15.54 12.20
N ASP A 344 -29.68 16.75 11.78
CA ASP A 344 -31.06 17.23 11.94
C ASP A 344 -32.00 16.37 11.08
N LYS A 345 -33.12 15.97 11.67
CA LYS A 345 -34.18 15.19 11.02
C LYS A 345 -34.90 16.00 9.95
#